data_AF-X1EH40-F1
#
_entry.id   AF-X1EH40-F1
#
_cell.length_a   1.000
_cell.length_b   1.000
_cell.length_c   1.000
_cell.angle_alpha   90.00
_cell.angle_beta   90.00
_cell.angle_gamma   90.00
#
_symmetry.space_group_name_H-M   'P 1'
#
loop_
_entity.id
_entity.type
_entity.pdbx_description
1 polymer ?
#
loop_
_entity_poly.entity_id
_entity_poly.type
_entity_poly.pdbx_seq_one_letter_code
_entity_poly.pdbx_strand_id
1 'polypeptide(L)'
;FLFNQEILSSWNSNIGAINQTRAELAYYDPKNFTKSTIDQIRRSIDLSQAENGFNQALINNTANATALHRLTQIKMSRREFSLALEHMQAAWDSGHRDDVTRLLFSDALVADGQPSPAAGVVRNVPRAEGRLMYQAWYRYRQDQDYQRAVYAWQTVMLLNPDSANAKRGLEDAQKRLNQQ
;
A
#
# COMPACT_ATOMS: atom_id res chain seq x y z
N PHE A 1 2.67 22.56 -24.96
CA PHE A 1 3.13 22.71 -23.57
C PHE A 1 2.80 21.48 -22.71
N LEU A 2 1.55 20.98 -22.69
CA LEU A 2 1.17 19.78 -21.89
C LEU A 2 1.91 18.48 -22.29
N PHE A 3 2.10 18.25 -23.60
CA PHE A 3 2.77 17.03 -24.10
C PHE A 3 4.20 16.83 -23.55
N ASN A 4 4.95 17.92 -23.37
CA ASN A 4 6.30 17.83 -22.79
C ASN A 4 6.25 17.50 -21.29
N GLN A 5 5.23 17.97 -20.57
CA GLN A 5 5.06 17.68 -19.15
C GLN A 5 4.69 16.21 -18.91
N GLU A 6 3.84 15.63 -19.77
CA GLU A 6 3.52 14.20 -19.69
C GLU A 6 4.74 13.32 -19.94
N ILE A 7 5.55 13.64 -20.96
CA ILE A 7 6.81 12.93 -21.23
C ILE A 7 7.77 13.04 -20.04
N LEU A 8 7.97 14.25 -19.51
CA LEU A 8 8.83 14.48 -18.35
C LEU A 8 8.30 13.74 -17.12
N SER A 9 6.99 13.69 -16.92
CA SER A 9 6.37 12.96 -15.82
C SER A 9 6.62 11.46 -15.94
N SER A 10 6.36 10.86 -17.11
CA SER A 10 6.63 9.44 -17.35
C SER A 10 8.11 9.11 -17.20
N TRP A 11 9.00 9.93 -17.75
CA TRP A 11 10.45 9.79 -17.60
C TRP A 11 10.89 9.77 -16.14
N ASN A 12 10.47 10.76 -15.35
CA ASN A 12 10.81 10.85 -13.93
C ASN A 12 10.24 9.68 -13.13
N SER A 13 9.00 9.25 -13.40
CA SER A 13 8.41 8.11 -12.72
C SER A 13 9.13 6.79 -13.03
N ASN A 14 9.62 6.62 -14.26
CA ASN A 14 10.41 5.45 -14.67
C ASN A 14 11.79 5.43 -14.00
N ILE A 15 12.48 6.58 -13.93
CA ILE A 15 13.74 6.69 -13.19
C ILE A 15 13.52 6.36 -11.72
N GLY A 16 12.46 6.91 -11.10
CA GLY A 16 12.09 6.61 -9.72
C GLY A 16 11.89 5.11 -9.50
N ALA A 17 11.18 4.43 -10.41
CA ALA A 17 10.95 3.00 -10.34
C ALA A 17 12.24 2.17 -10.49
N ILE A 18 13.16 2.58 -11.37
CA ILE A 18 14.47 1.95 -11.53
C ILE A 18 15.29 2.11 -10.24
N ASN A 19 15.36 3.32 -9.69
CA ASN A 19 16.10 3.60 -8.46
C ASN A 19 15.55 2.79 -7.27
N GLN A 20 14.22 2.74 -7.13
CA GLN A 20 13.57 1.92 -6.10
C GLN A 20 13.93 0.44 -6.26
N THR A 21 13.82 -0.09 -7.48
CA THR A 21 14.11 -1.50 -7.75
C THR A 21 15.57 -1.84 -7.46
N ARG A 22 16.52 -0.97 -7.84
CA ARG A 22 17.95 -1.16 -7.55
C ARG A 22 18.22 -1.14 -6.05
N ALA A 23 17.62 -0.22 -5.32
CA ALA A 23 17.77 -0.13 -3.87
C ALA A 23 17.18 -1.38 -3.17
N GLU A 24 15.99 -1.84 -3.59
CA GLU A 24 15.35 -3.03 -3.03
C GLU A 24 16.11 -4.31 -3.35
N LEU A 25 16.57 -4.49 -4.61
CA LEU A 25 17.29 -5.69 -5.04
C LEU A 25 18.67 -5.82 -4.41
N ALA A 26 19.30 -4.73 -3.97
CA ALA A 26 20.57 -4.79 -3.26
C ALA A 26 20.49 -5.59 -1.94
N TYR A 27 19.27 -5.74 -1.39
CA TYR A 27 19.00 -6.48 -0.16
C TYR A 27 18.27 -7.81 -0.42
N TYR A 28 18.05 -8.14 -1.69
CA TYR A 28 17.42 -9.39 -2.08
C TYR A 28 18.39 -10.56 -1.93
N ASP A 29 18.08 -11.49 -1.02
CA ASP A 29 18.81 -12.75 -0.87
C ASP A 29 17.96 -13.93 -1.36
N PRO A 30 18.24 -14.48 -2.55
CA PRO A 30 17.46 -15.60 -3.10
C PRO A 30 17.56 -16.88 -2.26
N LYS A 31 18.60 -17.02 -1.43
CA LYS A 31 18.76 -18.20 -0.54
C LYS A 31 17.96 -18.05 0.76
N ASN A 32 17.57 -16.83 1.13
CA ASN A 32 16.87 -16.53 2.37
C ASN A 32 15.67 -15.58 2.13
N PHE A 33 14.79 -15.92 1.20
CA PHE A 33 13.65 -15.08 0.79
C PHE A 33 12.73 -14.66 1.95
N THR A 34 12.66 -15.46 3.03
CA THR A 34 11.82 -15.18 4.20
C THR A 34 12.49 -14.29 5.25
N LYS A 35 13.77 -13.93 5.08
CA LYS A 35 14.54 -13.21 6.12
C LYS A 35 14.00 -11.81 6.38
N SER A 36 13.59 -11.12 5.32
CA SER A 36 13.01 -9.78 5.41
C SER A 36 11.86 -9.62 4.42
N THR A 37 10.76 -9.03 4.88
CA THR A 37 9.67 -8.62 4.00
C THR A 37 10.07 -7.42 3.15
N ILE A 38 9.40 -7.20 2.01
CA ILE A 38 9.65 -5.99 1.21
C ILE A 38 9.38 -4.71 2.00
N ASP A 39 8.40 -4.74 2.91
CA ASP A 39 8.08 -3.61 3.80
C ASP A 39 9.19 -3.38 4.82
N GLN A 40 9.79 -4.43 5.37
CA GLN A 40 10.95 -4.33 6.26
C GLN A 40 12.16 -3.74 5.52
N ILE A 41 12.42 -4.20 4.29
CA ILE A 41 13.49 -3.66 3.45
C ILE A 41 13.27 -2.16 3.19
N ARG A 42 12.07 -1.77 2.73
CA ARG A 42 11.74 -0.35 2.45
C ARG A 42 11.83 0.56 3.67
N ARG A 43 11.63 0.02 4.88
CA ARG A 43 11.85 0.75 6.14
C ARG A 43 13.32 0.99 6.46
N SER A 44 14.19 0.06 6.07
CA SER A 44 15.60 0.07 6.47
C SER A 44 16.56 0.69 5.46
N ILE A 45 16.10 1.00 4.24
CA ILE A 45 16.95 1.49 3.15
C ILE A 45 16.64 2.93 2.77
N ASP A 46 17.63 3.61 2.20
CA ASP A 46 17.43 4.92 1.60
C ASP A 46 16.69 4.79 0.25
N LEU A 47 15.52 5.42 0.17
CA LEU A 47 14.70 5.50 -1.05
C LEU A 47 14.59 6.95 -1.56
N SER A 48 15.40 7.88 -1.05
CA SER A 48 15.34 9.31 -1.37
C SER A 48 15.43 9.56 -2.88
N GLN A 49 16.31 8.85 -3.60
CA GLN A 49 16.42 8.98 -5.06
C GLN A 49 15.17 8.50 -5.81
N ALA A 50 14.51 7.46 -5.31
CA ALA A 50 13.26 6.97 -5.89
C ALA A 50 12.11 7.96 -5.63
N GLU A 51 11.96 8.38 -4.37
CA GLU A 51 10.94 9.36 -3.96
C GLU A 51 11.12 10.68 -4.70
N ASN A 52 12.35 11.16 -4.90
CA ASN A 52 12.59 12.35 -5.71
C ASN A 52 12.11 12.18 -7.16
N GLY A 53 12.39 11.03 -7.80
CA GLY A 53 11.89 10.74 -9.15
C GLY A 53 10.35 10.77 -9.21
N PHE A 54 9.67 10.16 -8.25
CA PHE A 54 8.21 10.20 -8.18
C PHE A 54 7.66 11.60 -7.91
N ASN A 55 8.28 12.36 -7.00
CA ASN A 55 7.88 13.73 -6.71
C ASN A 55 8.07 14.64 -7.94
N GLN A 56 9.17 14.50 -8.67
CA GLN A 56 9.38 15.20 -9.95
C GLN A 56 8.34 14.80 -11.00
N ALA A 57 7.92 13.53 -11.02
CA ALA A 57 6.83 13.11 -11.88
C ALA A 57 5.51 13.82 -11.53
N LEU A 58 5.20 13.96 -10.24
CA LEU A 58 3.99 14.64 -9.75
C LEU A 58 4.01 16.16 -9.96
N ILE A 59 5.18 16.80 -9.91
CA ILE A 59 5.33 18.22 -10.29
C ILE A 59 4.90 18.46 -11.74
N ASN A 60 5.20 17.52 -12.64
CA ASN A 60 4.87 17.63 -14.06
C ASN A 60 3.45 17.14 -14.39
N ASN A 61 2.97 16.13 -13.67
CA ASN A 61 1.60 15.63 -13.78
C ASN A 61 1.16 15.07 -12.42
N THR A 62 0.32 15.83 -11.71
CA THR A 62 -0.19 15.48 -10.38
C THR A 62 -1.03 14.19 -10.37
N ALA A 63 -1.55 13.78 -11.53
CA ALA A 63 -2.34 12.57 -11.73
C ALA A 63 -1.51 11.36 -12.21
N ASN A 64 -0.17 11.41 -12.16
CA ASN A 64 0.66 10.27 -12.59
C ASN A 64 0.45 9.05 -11.68
N ALA A 65 -0.30 8.05 -12.17
CA ALA A 65 -0.67 6.86 -11.41
C ALA A 65 0.56 6.07 -10.91
N THR A 66 1.59 5.90 -11.73
CA THR A 66 2.82 5.20 -11.33
C THR A 66 3.47 5.86 -10.12
N ALA A 67 3.62 7.19 -10.14
CA ALA A 67 4.22 7.93 -9.04
C ALA A 67 3.36 7.85 -7.76
N LEU A 68 2.05 8.05 -7.88
CA LEU A 68 1.12 7.98 -6.74
C LEU A 68 1.10 6.57 -6.11
N HIS A 69 1.02 5.52 -6.92
CA HIS A 69 1.03 4.13 -6.44
C HIS A 69 2.34 3.77 -5.74
N ARG A 70 3.48 4.16 -6.33
CA ARG A 70 4.81 3.84 -5.78
C ARG A 70 5.08 4.60 -4.49
N LEU A 71 4.75 5.89 -4.43
CA LEU A 71 4.83 6.67 -3.20
C LEU A 71 3.93 6.07 -2.13
N THR A 72 2.68 5.73 -2.44
CA THR A 72 1.78 5.04 -1.50
C THR A 72 2.43 3.80 -0.91
N GLN A 73 3.03 2.94 -1.73
CA GLN A 73 3.71 1.73 -1.25
C GLN A 73 4.88 2.06 -0.31
N ILE A 74 5.70 3.04 -0.63
CA ILE A 74 6.83 3.48 0.21
C ILE A 74 6.31 4.02 1.55
N LYS A 75 5.33 4.92 1.51
CA LYS A 75 4.72 5.54 2.68
C LYS A 75 4.05 4.51 3.59
N MET A 76 3.34 3.54 3.01
CA MET A 76 2.78 2.40 3.74
C MET A 76 3.86 1.59 4.46
N SER A 77 4.96 1.26 3.77
CA SER A 77 6.07 0.53 4.40
C SER A 77 6.68 1.32 5.56
N ARG A 78 6.85 2.65 5.40
CA ARG A 78 7.38 3.56 6.42
C ARG A 78 6.39 3.93 7.53
N ARG A 79 5.19 3.37 7.51
CA ARG A 79 4.10 3.69 8.45
C ARG A 79 3.63 5.16 8.39
N GLU A 80 3.89 5.83 7.27
CA GLU A 80 3.43 7.18 6.95
C GLU A 80 2.01 7.09 6.34
N PHE A 81 1.05 6.53 7.08
CA PHE A 81 -0.24 6.07 6.55
C PHE A 81 -1.11 7.21 5.99
N SER A 82 -1.14 8.37 6.66
CA SER A 82 -1.91 9.51 6.18
C SER A 82 -1.35 10.09 4.87
N LEU A 83 -0.03 10.07 4.66
CA LEU A 83 0.58 10.46 3.37
C LEU A 83 0.29 9.41 2.28
N ALA A 84 0.28 8.12 2.64
CA ALA A 84 -0.14 7.07 1.71
C ALA A 84 -1.60 7.27 1.27
N LEU A 85 -2.48 7.63 2.22
CA LEU A 85 -3.88 7.93 1.93
C LEU A 85 -4.01 9.16 1.03
N GLU A 86 -3.26 10.24 1.30
CA GLU A 86 -3.26 11.44 0.48
C GLU A 86 -2.91 11.14 -0.99
N HIS A 87 -1.86 10.36 -1.24
CA HIS A 87 -1.49 9.97 -2.61
C HIS A 87 -2.58 9.15 -3.31
N MET A 88 -3.24 8.22 -2.61
CA MET A 88 -4.31 7.44 -3.20
C MET A 88 -5.60 8.22 -3.38
N GLN A 89 -5.87 9.19 -2.50
CA GLN A 89 -6.97 10.14 -2.67
C GLN A 89 -6.74 11.00 -3.92
N ALA A 90 -5.52 11.51 -4.13
CA ALA A 90 -5.18 12.23 -5.36
C ALA A 90 -5.35 11.36 -6.62
N ALA A 91 -4.99 10.08 -6.56
CA ALA A 91 -5.22 9.15 -7.67
C ALA A 91 -6.72 8.94 -7.93
N TRP A 92 -7.49 8.80 -6.85
CA TRP A 92 -8.94 8.64 -6.91
C TRP A 92 -9.63 9.89 -7.46
N ASP A 93 -9.26 11.08 -7.01
CA ASP A 93 -9.86 12.33 -7.45
C ASP A 93 -9.50 12.65 -8.91
N SER A 94 -8.36 12.15 -9.39
CA SER A 94 -7.94 12.22 -10.79
C SER A 94 -8.65 11.20 -11.71
N GLY A 95 -9.58 10.40 -11.18
CA GLY A 95 -10.40 9.47 -11.97
C GLY A 95 -9.81 8.07 -12.16
N HIS A 96 -8.68 7.73 -11.55
CA HIS A 96 -8.11 6.37 -11.65
C HIS A 96 -8.98 5.36 -10.90
N ARG A 97 -9.44 4.31 -11.59
CA ARG A 97 -10.36 3.29 -11.03
C ARG A 97 -9.98 1.86 -11.38
N ASP A 98 -8.79 1.64 -11.95
CA ASP A 98 -8.29 0.30 -12.21
C ASP A 98 -8.09 -0.48 -10.91
N ASP A 99 -7.99 -1.81 -11.01
CA ASP A 99 -7.89 -2.68 -9.84
C ASP A 99 -6.68 -2.36 -8.95
N VAL A 100 -5.54 -1.94 -9.51
CA VAL A 100 -4.36 -1.58 -8.71
C VAL A 100 -4.64 -0.35 -7.87
N THR A 101 -5.23 0.68 -8.48
CA THR A 101 -5.65 1.89 -7.75
C THR A 101 -6.63 1.55 -6.64
N ARG A 102 -7.66 0.77 -6.93
CA ARG A 102 -8.69 0.40 -5.94
C ARG A 102 -8.09 -0.38 -4.77
N LEU A 103 -7.24 -1.36 -5.07
CA LEU A 103 -6.57 -2.17 -4.04
C LEU A 103 -5.65 -1.31 -3.17
N LEU A 104 -4.79 -0.47 -3.76
CA LEU A 104 -3.89 0.38 -2.99
C LEU A 104 -4.64 1.43 -2.18
N PHE A 105 -5.75 1.97 -2.70
CA PHE A 105 -6.55 2.93 -1.97
C PHE A 105 -7.25 2.28 -0.77
N SER A 106 -7.80 1.08 -0.95
CA SER A 106 -8.31 0.27 0.16
C SER A 106 -7.22 -0.03 1.19
N ASP A 107 -6.02 -0.40 0.75
CA ASP A 107 -4.90 -0.66 1.68
C ASP A 107 -4.58 0.59 2.52
N ALA A 108 -4.54 1.78 1.90
CA ALA A 108 -4.29 3.04 2.58
C ALA A 108 -5.42 3.43 3.55
N LEU A 109 -6.69 3.28 3.14
CA LEU A 109 -7.86 3.49 3.99
C LEU A 109 -7.85 2.54 5.20
N VAL A 110 -7.51 1.26 5.02
CA VAL A 110 -7.35 0.32 6.13
C VAL A 110 -6.28 0.78 7.12
N ALA A 111 -5.13 1.19 6.61
CA ALA A 111 -4.01 1.59 7.45
C ALA A 111 -4.26 2.89 8.23
N ASP A 112 -5.10 3.77 7.67
CA ASP A 112 -5.57 5.02 8.29
C ASP A 112 -6.79 4.82 9.22
N GLY A 113 -7.34 3.60 9.31
CA GLY A 113 -8.43 3.27 10.24
C GLY A 113 -9.83 3.43 9.68
N GLN A 114 -9.99 3.25 8.36
CA GLN A 114 -11.26 3.41 7.66
C GLN A 114 -11.74 2.10 6.97
N PRO A 115 -12.10 1.02 7.72
CA PRO A 115 -12.48 -0.27 7.14
C PRO A 115 -13.71 -0.24 6.22
N SER A 116 -14.72 0.56 6.56
CA SER A 116 -15.96 0.62 5.78
C SER A 116 -15.77 1.32 4.43
N PRO A 117 -15.14 2.51 4.36
CA PRO A 117 -14.71 3.09 3.10
C PRO A 117 -13.81 2.16 2.28
N ALA A 118 -12.84 1.50 2.92
CA ALA A 118 -11.94 0.55 2.25
C ALA A 118 -12.73 -0.56 1.54
N ALA A 119 -13.64 -1.23 2.25
CA ALA A 119 -14.49 -2.28 1.69
C ALA A 119 -15.36 -1.76 0.53
N GLY A 120 -15.85 -0.52 0.61
CA GLY A 120 -16.58 0.12 -0.48
C GLY A 120 -15.77 0.25 -1.76
N VAL A 121 -14.51 0.71 -1.64
CA VAL A 121 -13.62 0.94 -2.78
C VAL A 121 -13.29 -0.35 -3.53
N VAL A 122 -13.04 -1.45 -2.82
CA VAL A 122 -12.65 -2.74 -3.44
C VAL A 122 -13.79 -3.73 -3.64
N ARG A 123 -15.05 -3.31 -3.43
CA ARG A 123 -16.20 -4.17 -3.72
C ARG A 123 -16.15 -4.67 -5.16
N ASN A 124 -16.32 -5.97 -5.36
CA ASN A 124 -16.22 -6.65 -6.66
C ASN A 124 -14.85 -6.57 -7.36
N VAL A 125 -13.78 -6.15 -6.66
CA VAL A 125 -12.41 -6.28 -7.18
C VAL A 125 -11.93 -7.71 -6.95
N PRO A 126 -11.53 -8.44 -8.00
CA PRO A 126 -10.96 -9.77 -7.83
C PRO A 126 -9.78 -9.78 -6.86
N ARG A 127 -9.70 -10.81 -6.01
CA ARG A 127 -8.61 -11.02 -5.03
C ARG A 127 -8.51 -9.96 -3.92
N ALA A 128 -9.44 -9.01 -3.81
CA ALA A 128 -9.43 -8.02 -2.73
C ALA A 128 -9.46 -8.66 -1.34
N GLU A 129 -10.38 -9.62 -1.12
CA GLU A 129 -10.42 -10.39 0.13
C GLU A 129 -9.07 -11.04 0.42
N GLY A 130 -8.54 -11.85 -0.50
CA GLY A 130 -7.27 -12.54 -0.30
C GLY A 130 -6.09 -11.60 -0.04
N ARG A 131 -6.03 -10.45 -0.71
CA ARG A 131 -5.00 -9.42 -0.48
C ARG A 131 -5.11 -8.81 0.91
N LEU A 132 -6.31 -8.42 1.34
CA LEU A 132 -6.53 -7.81 2.66
C LEU A 132 -6.23 -8.81 3.78
N MET A 133 -6.65 -10.07 3.63
CA MET A 133 -6.28 -11.15 4.56
C MET A 133 -4.76 -11.36 4.63
N TYR A 134 -4.10 -11.36 3.47
CA TYR A 134 -2.64 -11.48 3.41
C TYR A 134 -1.96 -10.31 4.13
N GLN A 135 -2.40 -9.07 3.93
CA GLN A 135 -1.84 -7.91 4.61
C GLN A 135 -2.08 -7.92 6.11
N ALA A 136 -3.28 -8.32 6.55
CA ALA A 136 -3.60 -8.47 7.97
C ALA A 136 -2.61 -9.40 8.67
N TRP A 137 -2.27 -10.52 8.04
CA TRP A 137 -1.31 -11.49 8.59
C TRP A 137 0.16 -11.08 8.38
N TYR A 138 0.57 -10.84 7.13
CA TYR A 138 1.96 -10.66 6.74
C TYR A 138 2.53 -9.30 7.14
N ARG A 139 1.76 -8.23 6.98
CA ARG A 139 2.23 -6.86 7.24
C ARG A 139 1.97 -6.48 8.69
N TYR A 140 0.71 -6.50 9.12
CA TYR A 140 0.34 -5.91 10.41
C TYR A 140 0.60 -6.84 11.59
N ARG A 141 0.16 -8.10 11.51
CA ARG A 141 0.35 -9.04 12.63
C ARG A 141 1.81 -9.41 12.87
N GLN A 142 2.62 -9.62 11.82
CA GLN A 142 4.06 -9.87 11.96
C GLN A 142 4.80 -8.69 12.60
N ASP A 143 4.39 -7.47 12.26
CA ASP A 143 4.95 -6.23 12.81
C ASP A 143 4.37 -5.84 14.18
N GLN A 144 3.51 -6.69 14.77
CA GLN A 144 2.78 -6.45 16.02
C GLN A 144 1.89 -5.20 16.01
N ASP A 145 1.50 -4.73 14.82
CA ASP A 145 0.53 -3.65 14.62
C ASP A 145 -0.89 -4.22 14.66
N TYR A 146 -1.32 -4.66 15.84
CA TYR A 146 -2.59 -5.37 15.99
C TYR A 146 -3.80 -4.49 15.71
N GLN A 147 -3.68 -3.17 15.89
CA GLN A 147 -4.73 -2.21 15.53
C GLN A 147 -5.03 -2.24 14.02
N ARG A 148 -4.00 -2.18 13.17
CA ARG A 148 -4.21 -2.25 11.72
C ARG A 148 -4.54 -3.65 11.23
N ALA A 149 -4.09 -4.68 11.94
CA ALA A 149 -4.56 -6.05 11.69
C ALA A 149 -6.07 -6.16 11.91
N VAL A 150 -6.61 -5.58 13.00
CA VAL A 150 -8.06 -5.50 13.27
C VAL A 150 -8.78 -4.79 12.11
N TYR A 151 -8.30 -3.63 11.68
CA TYR A 151 -8.92 -2.89 10.57
C TYR A 151 -8.95 -3.69 9.26
N ALA A 152 -7.87 -4.39 8.93
CA ALA A 152 -7.79 -5.23 7.74
C ALA A 152 -8.79 -6.39 7.82
N TRP A 153 -8.88 -7.10 8.95
CA TRP A 153 -9.84 -8.19 9.12
C TRP A 153 -11.30 -7.70 9.12
N GLN A 154 -11.59 -6.55 9.75
CA GLN A 154 -12.91 -5.93 9.68
C GLN A 154 -13.31 -5.61 8.23
N THR A 155 -12.37 -5.11 7.42
CA THR A 155 -12.61 -4.83 6.01
C THR A 155 -12.97 -6.11 5.25
N VAL A 156 -12.29 -7.22 5.53
CA VAL A 156 -12.65 -8.53 4.94
C VAL A 156 -14.04 -8.96 5.38
N MET A 157 -14.39 -8.83 6.67
CA MET A 157 -15.72 -9.17 7.18
C MET A 157 -16.84 -8.34 6.53
N LEU A 158 -16.55 -7.09 6.13
CA LEU A 158 -17.50 -6.24 5.40
C LEU A 158 -17.65 -6.65 3.93
N LEU A 159 -16.63 -7.27 3.33
CA LEU A 159 -16.70 -7.81 1.97
C LEU A 159 -17.34 -9.20 1.94
N ASN A 160 -17.03 -10.02 2.93
CA ASN A 160 -17.46 -11.41 3.06
C ASN A 160 -17.76 -11.73 4.54
N PRO A 161 -19.00 -11.50 5.01
CA PRO A 161 -19.40 -11.74 6.40
C PRO A 161 -19.26 -13.20 6.84
N ASP A 162 -19.30 -14.14 5.90
CA ASP A 162 -19.23 -15.58 6.16
C ASP A 162 -17.78 -16.11 6.20
N SER A 163 -16.77 -15.24 6.04
CA SER A 163 -15.36 -15.63 6.03
C SER A 163 -14.89 -16.08 7.42
N ALA A 164 -14.93 -17.40 7.66
CA ALA A 164 -14.47 -18.01 8.92
C ALA A 164 -12.99 -17.71 9.22
N ASN A 165 -12.16 -17.50 8.19
CA ASN A 165 -10.77 -17.10 8.35
C ASN A 165 -10.65 -15.67 8.86
N ALA A 166 -11.42 -14.74 8.29
CA ALA A 166 -11.41 -13.35 8.73
C ALA A 166 -11.95 -13.19 10.15
N LYS A 167 -13.02 -13.92 10.50
CA LYS A 167 -13.55 -13.94 11.88
C LYS A 167 -12.50 -14.37 12.90
N ARG A 168 -11.83 -15.51 12.65
CA ARG A 168 -10.75 -16.00 13.54
C ARG A 168 -9.57 -15.03 13.61
N GLY A 169 -9.18 -14.44 12.47
CA GLY A 169 -8.10 -13.46 12.41
C GLY A 169 -8.41 -12.19 13.21
N LEU A 170 -9.66 -11.70 13.12
CA LEU A 170 -10.16 -10.56 13.88
C LEU A 170 -10.14 -10.83 15.39
N GLU A 171 -10.66 -11.98 15.82
CA GLU A 171 -10.68 -12.39 17.24
C GLU A 171 -9.25 -12.48 17.82
N ASP A 172 -8.29 -13.09 17.12
CA ASP A 172 -6.88 -13.16 17.54
C ASP A 172 -6.24 -11.77 17.61
N ALA A 173 -6.44 -10.92 16.59
CA ALA A 173 -5.88 -9.58 16.55
C ALA A 173 -6.43 -8.70 17.69
N GLN A 174 -7.74 -8.75 17.96
CA GLN A 174 -8.37 -7.99 19.04
C GLN A 174 -7.87 -8.44 20.42
N LYS A 175 -7.74 -9.76 20.62
CA LYS A 175 -7.21 -10.30 21.88
C LYS A 175 -5.80 -9.78 22.16
N ARG A 176 -4.94 -9.74 21.13
CA ARG A 176 -3.55 -9.26 21.25
C ARG A 176 -3.48 -7.76 21.47
N LEU A 177 -4.31 -6.98 20.79
CA LEU A 177 -4.41 -5.53 20.98
C LEU A 177 -4.79 -5.18 22.42
N ASN A 178 -5.71 -5.92 23.03
CA ASN A 178 -6.15 -5.68 24.42
C ASN A 178 -5.13 -6.15 25.48
N GLN A 179 -4.05 -6.83 25.07
CA GLN A 179 -2.98 -7.31 25.96
C GLN A 179 -1.74 -6.42 25.92
N GLN A 180 -1.72 -5.39 25.07
CA GLN A 180 -0.70 -4.35 25.00
C GLN A 180 -1.06 -3.19 25.94
#